data_AF-A0A7Y4EG47-F1
#
_entry.id   AF-A0A7Y4EG47-F1
#
_cell.length_a   1.000
_cell.length_b   1.000
_cell.length_c   1.000
_cell.angle_alpha   90.00
_cell.angle_beta   90.00
_cell.angle_gamma   90.00
#
_symmetry.space_group_name_H-M   'P 1'
#
loop_
_entity.id
_entity.type
_entity.pdbx_description
1 polymer ?
#
loop_
_entity_poly.entity_id
_entity_poly.type
_entity_poly.pdbx_seq_one_letter_code
_entity_poly.pdbx_strand_id
1 'polypeptide(L)'
;MWLIEFVDGHLNGICLPFEQKFTLTGNKDARVQDLLSVPEYFTSGTELSFEVKDKKVQVTGFLRGNKIKRLKANRIYRFKGLSFFVFQEGARQPALRRYRFRQYRLLAAFTFLLNIVFTLALYLGFINHQQSQVATYLDLIGSGYIKDGQLTVFDQNAVNRLPEFLRQNINLVESNEYLRTSRLDIELVSEYSHQPITGRLVSKADRDEIVIDTYERDNQIMALFGGNGLSFTKQDEHWLVSDRAKASQILKSAGLSSVVAQLKSRKDETSIITSSEFPYSIFYSTKSGGYIYDQQGRYWEGSTVPRLGVIQSITRDKVVFKDGQQTRVYLIQP
;
A
#
# COMPACT_ATOMS: atom_id res chain seq x y z
N MET A 1 -58.85 -14.60 -59.58
CA MET A 1 -58.77 -13.12 -59.48
C MET A 1 -57.51 -12.71 -58.71
N TRP A 2 -56.88 -11.57 -59.04
CA TRP A 2 -55.83 -10.96 -58.23
C TRP A 2 -56.41 -9.82 -57.40
N LEU A 3 -55.84 -9.57 -56.23
CA LEU A 3 -56.19 -8.45 -55.37
C LEU A 3 -54.94 -7.64 -55.04
N ILE A 4 -55.12 -6.33 -54.93
CA ILE A 4 -54.15 -5.40 -54.36
C ILE A 4 -54.70 -4.89 -53.03
N GLU A 5 -53.88 -4.90 -51.98
CA GLU A 5 -54.24 -4.34 -50.67
C GLU A 5 -53.18 -3.34 -50.21
N PHE A 6 -53.65 -2.22 -49.65
CA PHE A 6 -52.82 -1.16 -49.10
C PHE A 6 -52.64 -1.32 -47.59
N VAL A 7 -51.42 -1.10 -47.11
CA VAL A 7 -50.97 -1.51 -45.75
C VAL A 7 -50.72 -0.30 -44.84
N ASP A 8 -50.80 0.92 -45.37
CA ASP A 8 -50.42 2.13 -44.64
C ASP A 8 -51.13 3.38 -45.20
N GLY A 9 -51.20 4.44 -44.38
CA GLY A 9 -51.82 5.72 -44.71
C GLY A 9 -53.33 5.68 -44.93
N HIS A 10 -53.86 6.63 -45.71
CA HIS A 10 -55.30 6.86 -45.92
C HIS A 10 -56.03 5.70 -46.61
N LEU A 11 -55.33 4.87 -47.36
CA LEU A 11 -55.91 3.72 -48.07
C LEU A 11 -55.76 2.41 -47.30
N ASN A 12 -55.22 2.46 -46.07
CA ASN A 12 -54.94 1.26 -45.30
C ASN A 12 -56.18 0.35 -45.15
N GLY A 13 -56.02 -0.94 -45.48
CA GLY A 13 -57.09 -1.93 -45.43
C GLY A 13 -58.00 -1.96 -46.65
N ILE A 14 -57.88 -1.00 -47.57
CA ILE A 14 -58.61 -1.05 -48.84
C ILE A 14 -58.01 -2.15 -49.70
N CYS A 15 -58.88 -3.01 -50.23
CA CYS A 15 -58.55 -4.12 -51.09
C CYS A 15 -59.34 -4.02 -52.39
N LEU A 16 -58.65 -4.04 -53.53
CA LEU A 16 -59.26 -3.89 -54.84
C LEU A 16 -58.98 -5.14 -55.70
N PRO A 17 -60.02 -5.74 -56.28
CA PRO A 17 -59.85 -6.83 -57.24
C PRO A 17 -59.39 -6.31 -58.61
N PHE A 18 -58.62 -7.12 -59.33
CA PHE A 18 -58.33 -6.90 -60.74
C PHE A 18 -58.03 -8.23 -61.46
N GLU A 19 -58.39 -8.31 -62.74
CA GLU A 19 -58.24 -9.53 -63.54
C GLU A 19 -57.06 -9.47 -64.50
N GLN A 20 -57.03 -8.47 -65.40
CA GLN A 20 -56.00 -8.34 -66.43
C GLN A 20 -55.10 -7.13 -66.21
N LYS A 21 -55.70 -5.96 -65.93
CA LYS A 21 -54.99 -4.70 -65.77
C LYS A 21 -55.62 -3.88 -64.64
N PHE A 22 -54.80 -3.11 -63.95
CA PHE A 22 -55.24 -2.11 -62.98
C PHE A 22 -54.24 -0.96 -62.95
N THR A 23 -54.68 0.29 -62.85
CA THR A 23 -53.78 1.45 -62.88
C THR A 23 -53.99 2.35 -61.68
N LEU A 24 -52.89 2.77 -61.03
CA LEU A 24 -52.88 3.83 -60.03
C LEU A 24 -52.33 5.10 -60.66
N THR A 25 -53.01 6.24 -60.50
CA THR A 25 -52.53 7.53 -61.03
C THR A 25 -52.67 8.64 -59.99
N GLY A 26 -51.83 9.67 -60.09
CA GLY A 26 -52.02 10.90 -59.31
C GLY A 26 -53.01 11.90 -59.93
N ASN A 27 -53.51 11.61 -61.14
CA ASN A 27 -54.42 12.52 -61.84
C ASN A 27 -55.84 12.45 -61.25
N LYS A 28 -56.33 13.56 -60.69
CA LYS A 28 -57.67 13.69 -60.09
C LYS A 28 -58.80 13.57 -61.11
N ASP A 29 -58.54 13.93 -62.36
CA ASP A 29 -59.56 14.02 -63.41
C ASP A 29 -59.66 12.75 -64.27
N ALA A 30 -58.85 11.73 -63.99
CA ALA A 30 -58.86 10.48 -64.74
C ALA A 30 -60.14 9.68 -64.46
N ARG A 31 -60.95 9.45 -65.51
CA ARG A 31 -62.21 8.69 -65.45
C ARG A 31 -62.19 7.49 -66.40
N VAL A 32 -61.27 6.57 -66.18
CA VAL A 32 -61.12 5.34 -66.97
C VAL A 32 -61.51 4.13 -66.12
N GLN A 33 -62.05 3.08 -66.73
CA GLN A 33 -62.24 1.79 -66.05
C GLN A 33 -60.89 1.20 -65.59
N ASP A 34 -60.91 0.43 -64.51
CA ASP A 34 -59.74 -0.22 -63.89
C ASP A 34 -58.63 0.74 -63.45
N LEU A 35 -59.02 1.95 -63.02
CA LEU A 35 -58.12 2.99 -62.55
C LEU A 35 -58.54 3.53 -61.18
N LEU A 36 -57.58 3.69 -60.27
CA LEU A 36 -57.76 4.39 -59.00
C LEU A 36 -56.87 5.64 -58.98
N SER A 37 -57.50 6.78 -58.74
CA SER A 37 -56.80 8.05 -58.50
C SER A 37 -56.35 8.13 -57.04
N VAL A 38 -55.06 8.40 -56.83
CA VAL A 38 -54.39 8.51 -55.51
C VAL A 38 -53.55 9.78 -55.42
N PRO A 39 -54.16 10.97 -55.59
CA PRO A 39 -53.46 12.26 -55.64
C PRO A 39 -52.75 12.63 -54.34
N GLU A 40 -53.11 12.02 -53.21
CA GLU A 40 -52.46 12.22 -51.90
C GLU A 40 -51.04 11.64 -51.88
N TYR A 41 -50.74 10.68 -52.76
CA TYR A 41 -49.45 10.00 -52.83
C TYR A 41 -48.69 10.33 -54.12
N PHE A 42 -49.39 10.46 -55.24
CA PHE A 42 -48.80 10.57 -56.58
C PHE A 42 -49.03 11.96 -57.17
N THR A 43 -48.01 12.47 -57.88
CA THR A 43 -48.17 13.66 -58.73
C THR A 43 -48.94 13.30 -60.00
N SER A 44 -49.62 14.26 -60.64
CA SER A 44 -50.53 14.01 -61.77
C SER A 44 -49.91 13.25 -62.96
N GLY A 45 -48.60 13.33 -63.18
CA GLY A 45 -47.88 12.59 -64.22
C GLY A 45 -47.31 11.23 -63.77
N THR A 46 -47.59 10.78 -62.55
CA THR A 46 -47.13 9.49 -62.03
C THR A 46 -48.21 8.43 -62.21
N GLU A 47 -47.86 7.34 -62.88
CA GLU A 47 -48.73 6.18 -63.06
C GLU A 47 -48.02 4.88 -62.68
N LEU A 48 -48.74 3.97 -62.04
CA LEU A 48 -48.35 2.58 -61.85
C LEU A 48 -49.38 1.69 -62.53
N SER A 49 -49.02 1.08 -63.65
CA SER A 49 -49.89 0.10 -64.32
C SER A 49 -49.49 -1.31 -63.90
N PHE A 50 -50.46 -2.03 -63.35
CA PHE A 50 -50.37 -3.43 -62.98
C PHE A 50 -50.98 -4.27 -64.09
N GLU A 51 -50.29 -5.34 -64.50
CA GLU A 51 -50.73 -6.23 -65.55
C GLU A 51 -50.47 -7.68 -65.15
N VAL A 52 -51.43 -8.57 -65.41
CA VAL A 52 -51.30 -10.00 -65.16
C VAL A 52 -50.79 -10.69 -66.42
N LYS A 53 -49.51 -11.10 -66.40
CA LYS A 53 -48.86 -11.87 -67.48
C LYS A 53 -48.24 -13.15 -66.90
N ASP A 54 -48.45 -14.28 -67.57
CA ASP A 54 -47.91 -15.59 -67.16
C ASP A 54 -48.24 -15.96 -65.69
N LYS A 55 -49.50 -15.73 -65.28
CA LYS A 55 -49.96 -15.93 -63.89
C LYS A 55 -49.18 -15.13 -62.84
N LYS A 56 -48.51 -14.04 -63.22
CA LYS A 56 -47.75 -13.16 -62.33
C LYS A 56 -48.15 -11.71 -62.55
N VAL A 57 -48.15 -10.91 -61.49
CA VAL A 57 -48.39 -9.47 -61.58
C VAL A 57 -47.08 -8.77 -61.94
N GLN A 58 -47.12 -8.00 -63.02
CA GLN A 58 -46.05 -7.12 -63.45
C GLN A 58 -46.50 -5.67 -63.22
N VAL A 59 -45.57 -4.80 -62.85
CA VAL A 59 -45.86 -3.37 -62.67
C VAL A 59 -44.89 -2.53 -63.51
N THR A 60 -45.43 -1.57 -64.25
CA THR A 60 -44.70 -0.51 -64.95
C THR A 60 -44.80 0.80 -64.16
N GLY A 61 -43.85 1.73 -64.36
CA GLY A 61 -43.77 2.98 -63.60
C GLY A 61 -43.18 2.86 -62.19
N PHE A 62 -43.02 1.65 -61.65
CA PHE A 62 -42.44 1.41 -60.31
C PHE A 62 -40.93 1.69 -60.24
N LEU A 63 -40.22 1.48 -61.34
CA LEU A 63 -38.78 1.71 -61.47
C LEU A 63 -38.50 2.87 -62.41
N ARG A 64 -37.37 3.57 -62.22
CA ARG A 64 -36.92 4.64 -63.14
C ARG A 64 -36.81 4.10 -64.58
N GLY A 65 -37.27 4.91 -65.54
CA GLY A 65 -37.28 4.56 -66.96
C GLY A 65 -38.35 3.55 -67.38
N ASN A 66 -39.47 3.47 -66.64
CA ASN A 66 -40.61 2.59 -66.93
C ASN A 66 -40.26 1.10 -67.10
N LYS A 67 -39.18 0.65 -66.45
CA LYS A 67 -38.79 -0.76 -66.46
C LYS A 67 -39.85 -1.62 -65.78
N ILE A 68 -40.20 -2.72 -66.43
CA ILE A 68 -41.16 -3.70 -65.93
C ILE A 68 -40.57 -4.40 -64.70
N LYS A 69 -41.35 -4.47 -63.61
CA LYS A 69 -40.99 -5.21 -62.41
C LYS A 69 -42.01 -6.29 -62.11
N ARG A 70 -41.55 -7.54 -61.96
CA ARG A 70 -42.37 -8.65 -61.49
C ARG A 70 -42.60 -8.54 -59.98
N LEU A 71 -43.85 -8.51 -59.56
CA LEU A 71 -44.25 -8.50 -58.15
C LEU A 71 -44.33 -9.93 -57.62
N LYS A 72 -43.82 -10.14 -56.41
CA LYS A 72 -44.03 -11.38 -55.66
C LYS A 72 -45.30 -11.23 -54.84
N ALA A 73 -46.17 -12.23 -54.88
CA ALA A 73 -47.37 -12.24 -54.05
C ALA A 73 -47.01 -12.07 -52.56
N ASN A 74 -47.87 -11.41 -51.80
CA ASN A 74 -47.73 -11.18 -50.35
C ASN A 74 -46.49 -10.39 -49.88
N ARG A 75 -45.65 -9.93 -50.81
CA ARG A 75 -44.55 -9.04 -50.51
C ARG A 75 -45.04 -7.60 -50.51
N ILE A 76 -44.77 -6.87 -49.43
CA ILE A 76 -45.09 -5.46 -49.31
C ILE A 76 -44.06 -4.64 -50.09
N TYR A 77 -44.56 -3.81 -51.00
CA TYR A 77 -43.83 -2.86 -51.80
C TYR A 77 -44.17 -1.44 -51.33
N ARG A 78 -43.20 -0.53 -51.44
CA ARG A 78 -43.39 0.88 -51.13
C ARG A 78 -42.98 1.73 -52.32
N PHE A 79 -43.82 2.69 -52.69
CA PHE A 79 -43.56 3.63 -53.77
C PHE A 79 -44.18 5.00 -53.44
N LYS A 80 -43.37 6.06 -53.40
CA LYS A 80 -43.79 7.44 -53.11
C LYS A 80 -44.79 7.56 -51.93
N GLY A 81 -44.49 6.90 -50.82
CA GLY A 81 -45.32 6.93 -49.61
C GLY A 81 -46.46 5.90 -49.58
N LEU A 82 -46.86 5.33 -50.72
CA LEU A 82 -47.87 4.28 -50.79
C LEU A 82 -47.24 2.91 -50.53
N SER A 83 -47.84 2.11 -49.64
CA SER A 83 -47.42 0.75 -49.31
C SER A 83 -48.51 -0.24 -49.67
N PHE A 84 -48.19 -1.21 -50.52
CA PHE A 84 -49.16 -2.18 -51.04
C PHE A 84 -48.55 -3.57 -51.24
N PHE A 85 -49.40 -4.59 -51.34
CA PHE A 85 -49.02 -5.91 -51.80
C PHE A 85 -50.12 -6.50 -52.68
N VAL A 86 -49.76 -7.48 -53.50
CA VAL A 86 -50.69 -8.20 -54.36
C VAL A 86 -50.77 -9.67 -53.95
N PHE A 87 -51.93 -10.28 -54.09
CA PHE A 87 -52.13 -11.70 -53.77
C PHE A 87 -53.28 -12.27 -54.61
N GLN A 88 -53.32 -13.60 -54.74
CA GLN A 88 -54.47 -14.28 -55.34
C GLN A 88 -55.56 -14.46 -54.29
N GLU A 89 -56.81 -14.40 -54.73
CA GLU A 89 -57.97 -14.67 -53.89
C GLU A 89 -57.80 -15.99 -53.10
N GLY A 90 -58.10 -15.96 -51.80
CA GLY A 90 -57.89 -17.09 -50.89
C GLY A 90 -56.45 -17.31 -50.39
N ALA A 91 -55.44 -16.62 -50.95
CA ALA A 91 -54.02 -16.80 -50.61
C ALA A 91 -53.39 -15.58 -49.90
N ARG A 92 -54.18 -14.84 -49.10
CA ARG A 92 -53.73 -13.65 -48.38
C ARG A 92 -52.79 -14.01 -47.22
N GLN A 93 -51.52 -13.60 -47.29
CA GLN A 93 -50.54 -13.82 -46.23
C GLN A 93 -49.40 -12.76 -46.25
N PRO A 94 -49.71 -11.47 -46.02
CA PRO A 94 -48.72 -10.40 -46.17
C PRO A 94 -47.54 -10.53 -45.19
N ALA A 95 -46.34 -10.23 -45.68
CA ALA A 95 -45.10 -10.23 -44.88
C ALA A 95 -44.97 -9.02 -43.93
N LEU A 96 -46.01 -8.73 -43.13
CA LEU A 96 -46.14 -7.54 -42.26
C LEU A 96 -45.01 -7.43 -41.23
N ARG A 97 -44.65 -8.53 -40.56
CA ARG A 97 -43.59 -8.54 -39.53
C ARG A 97 -42.27 -8.02 -40.10
N ARG A 98 -41.89 -8.49 -41.29
CA ARG A 98 -40.65 -8.10 -41.95
C ARG A 98 -40.67 -6.64 -42.42
N TYR A 99 -41.84 -6.15 -42.85
CA TYR A 99 -42.03 -4.76 -43.24
C TYR A 99 -41.89 -3.82 -42.03
N ARG A 100 -42.63 -4.07 -40.94
CA ARG A 100 -42.54 -3.27 -39.71
C ARG A 100 -41.13 -3.29 -39.11
N PHE A 101 -40.47 -4.45 -39.08
CA PHE A 101 -39.09 -4.54 -38.60
C PHE A 101 -38.13 -3.66 -39.40
N ARG A 102 -38.26 -3.62 -40.73
CA ARG A 102 -37.44 -2.73 -41.57
C ARG A 102 -37.74 -1.25 -41.32
N GLN A 103 -39.01 -0.90 -41.09
CA GLN A 103 -39.43 0.46 -40.83
C GLN A 103 -38.82 1.00 -39.52
N TYR A 104 -38.76 0.18 -38.47
CA TYR A 104 -38.27 0.60 -37.14
C TYR A 104 -36.82 0.18 -36.84
N ARG A 105 -36.10 -0.42 -37.79
CA ARG A 105 -34.73 -0.93 -37.57
C ARG A 105 -33.78 0.14 -37.01
N LEU A 106 -33.82 1.34 -37.58
CA LEU A 106 -32.94 2.44 -37.15
C LEU A 106 -33.29 2.92 -35.75
N LEU A 107 -34.58 3.06 -35.45
CA LEU A 107 -35.07 3.44 -34.13
C LEU A 107 -34.62 2.40 -33.09
N ALA A 108 -34.84 1.12 -33.36
CA ALA A 108 -34.44 0.03 -32.46
C ALA A 108 -32.93 0.00 -32.24
N ALA A 109 -32.12 0.16 -33.29
CA ALA A 109 -30.67 0.22 -33.18
C ALA A 109 -30.21 1.40 -32.33
N PHE A 110 -30.80 2.58 -32.53
CA PHE A 110 -30.51 3.77 -31.73
C PHE A 110 -30.87 3.57 -30.26
N THR A 111 -32.07 3.05 -29.96
CA THR A 111 -32.49 2.77 -28.58
C THR A 111 -31.56 1.75 -27.91
N PHE A 112 -31.13 0.72 -28.63
CA PHE A 112 -30.19 -0.27 -28.09
C PHE A 112 -28.83 0.35 -27.76
N LEU A 113 -28.28 1.16 -28.67
CA LEU A 113 -27.01 1.86 -28.45
C LEU A 113 -27.10 2.83 -27.28
N LEU A 114 -28.21 3.56 -27.17
CA LEU A 114 -28.47 4.47 -26.06
C LEU A 114 -28.47 3.73 -24.71
N ASN A 115 -29.12 2.57 -24.64
CA ASN A 115 -29.12 1.74 -23.42
C ASN A 115 -27.69 1.29 -23.05
N ILE A 116 -26.89 0.83 -24.02
CA ILE A 116 -25.49 0.46 -23.76
C ILE A 116 -24.71 1.63 -23.17
N VAL A 117 -24.84 2.83 -23.76
CA VAL A 117 -24.15 4.03 -23.29
C VAL A 117 -24.58 4.39 -21.87
N PHE A 118 -25.89 4.37 -21.58
CA PHE A 118 -26.40 4.64 -20.24
C PHE A 118 -25.93 3.62 -19.20
N THR A 119 -25.98 2.33 -19.52
CA THR A 119 -25.49 1.28 -18.63
C THR A 119 -24.01 1.45 -18.34
N LEU A 120 -23.20 1.75 -19.36
CA LEU A 120 -21.77 1.98 -19.18
C LEU A 120 -21.49 3.24 -18.32
N ALA A 121 -22.21 4.32 -18.57
CA ALA A 121 -22.06 5.56 -17.80
C ALA A 121 -22.44 5.37 -16.32
N LEU A 122 -23.54 4.66 -16.04
CA LEU A 122 -23.96 4.32 -14.67
C LEU A 122 -22.92 3.44 -13.97
N TYR A 123 -22.40 2.43 -14.67
CA TYR A 123 -21.37 1.54 -14.14
C TYR A 123 -20.08 2.29 -13.79
N LEU A 124 -19.58 3.13 -14.70
CA LEU A 124 -18.39 3.95 -14.45
C LEU A 124 -18.61 4.97 -13.32
N GLY A 125 -19.78 5.59 -13.27
CA GLY A 125 -20.16 6.49 -12.18
C GLY A 125 -20.18 5.78 -10.84
N PHE A 126 -20.71 4.55 -10.79
CA PHE A 126 -20.72 3.72 -9.59
C PHE A 126 -19.31 3.35 -9.12
N ILE A 127 -18.41 2.94 -10.03
CA ILE A 127 -17.01 2.65 -9.70
C ILE A 127 -16.32 3.88 -9.13
N ASN A 128 -16.44 5.02 -9.80
CA ASN A 128 -15.81 6.26 -9.35
C ASN A 128 -16.33 6.70 -7.98
N HIS A 129 -17.62 6.52 -7.74
CA HIS A 129 -18.22 6.82 -6.44
C HIS A 129 -17.65 5.91 -5.34
N GLN A 130 -17.55 4.59 -5.59
CA GLN A 130 -16.94 3.67 -4.63
C GLN A 130 -15.47 4.00 -4.35
N GLN A 131 -14.68 4.29 -5.39
CA GLN A 131 -13.27 4.67 -5.22
C GLN A 131 -13.12 5.96 -4.40
N SER A 132 -13.95 6.96 -4.67
CA SER A 132 -13.97 8.20 -3.90
C SER A 132 -14.33 7.96 -2.43
N GLN A 133 -15.32 7.09 -2.16
CA GLN A 133 -15.69 6.74 -0.78
C GLN A 133 -14.54 6.06 -0.04
N VAL A 134 -13.85 5.11 -0.69
CA VAL A 134 -12.69 4.44 -0.10
C VAL A 134 -11.59 5.45 0.23
N ALA A 135 -11.30 6.40 -0.66
CA ALA A 135 -10.33 7.46 -0.39
C ALA A 135 -10.74 8.31 0.83
N THR A 136 -12.02 8.69 0.93
CA THR A 136 -12.54 9.42 2.11
C THR A 136 -12.41 8.60 3.39
N TYR A 137 -12.67 7.28 3.34
CA TYR A 137 -12.52 6.42 4.51
C TYR A 137 -11.05 6.30 4.94
N LEU A 138 -10.13 6.15 4.00
CA LEU A 138 -8.69 6.11 4.28
C LEU A 138 -8.20 7.43 4.89
N ASP A 139 -8.66 8.58 4.37
CA ASP A 139 -8.34 9.91 4.90
C ASP A 139 -8.90 10.10 6.33
N LEU A 140 -10.13 9.63 6.58
CA LEU A 140 -10.73 9.65 7.91
C LEU A 140 -9.95 8.81 8.93
N ILE A 141 -9.47 7.63 8.53
CA ILE A 141 -8.65 6.76 9.40
C ILE A 141 -7.33 7.45 9.74
N GLY A 142 -6.68 8.06 8.74
CA GLY A 142 -5.45 8.83 8.85
C GLY A 142 -4.20 7.99 9.17
N SER A 143 -4.25 7.20 10.25
CA SER A 143 -3.16 6.33 10.71
C SER A 143 -3.70 5.00 11.26
N GLY A 144 -3.01 3.92 10.91
CA GLY A 144 -3.37 2.56 11.29
C GLY A 144 -2.45 1.55 10.63
N TYR A 145 -2.65 0.27 10.90
CA TYR A 145 -1.89 -0.81 10.26
C TYR A 145 -2.81 -2.00 9.98
N ILE A 146 -2.46 -2.82 8.98
CA ILE A 146 -3.18 -4.04 8.67
C ILE A 146 -2.37 -5.22 9.19
N LYS A 147 -3.01 -6.05 10.02
CA LYS A 147 -2.42 -7.30 10.52
C LYS A 147 -3.49 -8.39 10.51
N ASP A 148 -3.13 -9.57 10.01
CA ASP A 148 -4.03 -10.73 9.90
C ASP A 148 -5.37 -10.42 9.18
N GLY A 149 -5.32 -9.53 8.18
CA GLY A 149 -6.50 -9.12 7.40
C GLY A 149 -7.44 -8.16 8.13
N GLN A 150 -7.10 -7.72 9.35
CA GLN A 150 -7.85 -6.72 10.10
C GLN A 150 -7.14 -5.38 10.09
N LEU A 151 -7.92 -4.31 9.91
CA LEU A 151 -7.40 -2.96 10.01
C LEU A 151 -7.41 -2.54 11.48
N THR A 152 -6.23 -2.21 12.00
CA THR A 152 -6.08 -1.67 13.35
C THR A 152 -5.95 -0.16 13.28
N VAL A 153 -6.79 0.55 14.04
CA VAL A 153 -6.88 2.01 14.06
C VAL A 153 -6.68 2.53 15.48
N PHE A 154 -6.14 3.73 15.60
CA PHE A 154 -5.77 4.33 16.88
C PHE A 154 -6.67 5.50 17.32
N ASP A 155 -7.53 6.01 16.44
CA ASP A 155 -8.45 7.12 16.72
C ASP A 155 -9.90 6.63 16.74
N GLN A 156 -10.49 6.61 17.94
CA GLN A 156 -11.87 6.21 18.14
C GLN A 156 -12.88 7.15 17.45
N ASN A 157 -12.56 8.44 17.34
CA ASN A 157 -13.42 9.39 16.65
C ASN A 157 -13.44 9.13 15.13
N ALA A 158 -12.31 8.74 14.56
CA ALA A 158 -12.22 8.32 13.17
C ALA A 158 -13.09 7.08 12.92
N VAL A 159 -12.98 6.04 13.76
CA VAL A 159 -13.76 4.81 13.65
C VAL A 159 -15.26 5.09 13.74
N ASN A 160 -15.69 5.95 14.66
CA ASN A 160 -17.12 6.29 14.83
C ASN A 160 -17.75 6.99 13.62
N ARG A 161 -16.95 7.66 12.78
CA ARG A 161 -17.41 8.33 11.55
C ARG A 161 -17.48 7.40 10.35
N LEU A 162 -16.92 6.19 10.44
CA LEU A 162 -16.97 5.21 9.37
C LEU A 162 -18.33 4.50 9.29
N PRO A 163 -18.73 4.01 8.11
CA PRO A 163 -19.90 3.14 7.96
C PRO A 163 -19.84 1.91 8.86
N GLU A 164 -21.01 1.43 9.28
CA GLU A 164 -21.15 0.28 10.18
C GLU A 164 -20.42 -0.99 9.71
N PHE A 165 -20.47 -1.30 8.41
CA PHE A 165 -19.82 -2.48 7.86
C PHE A 165 -18.29 -2.45 7.95
N LEU A 166 -17.67 -1.26 7.99
CA LEU A 166 -16.22 -1.13 8.23
C LEU A 166 -15.92 -1.21 9.72
N ARG A 167 -16.72 -0.56 10.56
CA ARG A 167 -16.53 -0.54 12.02
C ARG A 167 -16.46 -1.95 12.62
N GLN A 168 -17.25 -2.89 12.12
CA GLN A 168 -17.26 -4.28 12.59
C GLN A 168 -15.95 -5.05 12.32
N ASN A 169 -15.11 -4.57 11.40
CA ASN A 169 -13.87 -5.22 10.97
C ASN A 169 -12.61 -4.42 11.35
N ILE A 170 -12.77 -3.39 12.19
CA ILE A 170 -11.67 -2.55 12.67
C ILE A 170 -11.39 -2.91 14.12
N ASN A 171 -10.11 -3.15 14.43
CA ASN A 171 -9.64 -3.27 15.80
C ASN A 171 -9.17 -1.91 16.31
N LEU A 172 -9.69 -1.45 17.44
CA LEU A 172 -9.27 -0.20 18.06
C LEU A 172 -8.18 -0.48 19.09
N VAL A 173 -7.04 0.20 18.97
CA VAL A 173 -5.97 0.17 19.99
C VAL A 173 -5.96 1.50 20.74
N GLU A 174 -6.51 1.47 21.95
CA GLU A 174 -6.47 2.59 22.90
C GLU A 174 -5.14 2.57 23.66
N SER A 175 -4.07 3.10 23.09
CA SER A 175 -2.91 3.44 23.90
C SER A 175 -2.24 4.72 23.42
N ASN A 176 -2.13 5.66 24.35
CA ASN A 176 -1.36 6.90 24.21
C ASN A 176 0.10 6.72 24.63
N GLU A 177 0.49 5.53 25.09
CA GLU A 177 1.84 5.26 25.60
C GLU A 177 2.84 4.92 24.50
N TYR A 178 2.37 4.69 23.27
CA TYR A 178 3.23 4.29 22.15
C TYR A 178 3.45 5.44 21.17
N LEU A 179 4.70 5.61 20.77
CA LEU A 179 5.06 6.46 19.65
C LEU A 179 4.53 5.86 18.35
N ARG A 180 3.86 6.69 17.55
CA ARG A 180 3.29 6.29 16.26
C ARG A 180 4.21 6.78 15.15
N THR A 181 4.56 5.90 14.22
CA THR A 181 5.33 6.27 13.04
C THR A 181 4.43 6.30 11.82
N SER A 182 4.70 7.21 10.90
CA SER A 182 4.02 7.27 9.59
C SER A 182 4.68 6.37 8.55
N ARG A 183 5.86 5.82 8.86
CA ARG A 183 6.65 4.93 8.00
C ARG A 183 6.94 3.62 8.72
N LEU A 184 6.92 2.54 7.94
CA LEU A 184 7.29 1.20 8.39
C LEU A 184 8.81 1.08 8.55
N ASP A 185 9.58 1.81 7.75
CA ASP A 185 11.03 1.88 7.85
C ASP A 185 11.42 2.98 8.83
N ILE A 186 12.01 2.57 9.95
CA ILE A 186 12.45 3.45 11.04
C ILE A 186 13.95 3.29 11.20
N GLU A 187 14.67 4.41 11.19
CA GLU A 187 16.09 4.46 11.54
C GLU A 187 16.23 4.80 13.03
N LEU A 188 17.02 4.01 13.77
CA LEU A 188 17.34 4.27 15.16
C LEU A 188 18.66 5.03 15.21
N VAL A 189 18.64 6.26 15.71
CA VAL A 189 19.81 7.12 15.78
C VAL A 189 20.06 7.53 17.23
N SER A 190 21.32 7.49 17.64
CA SER A 190 21.73 8.02 18.94
C SER A 190 21.66 9.54 18.93
N GLU A 191 20.89 10.11 19.86
CA GLU A 191 20.82 11.58 20.03
C GLU A 191 22.22 12.19 20.30
N TYR A 192 23.08 11.47 21.03
CA TYR A 192 24.40 11.98 21.42
C TYR A 192 25.44 11.90 20.30
N SER A 193 25.50 10.77 19.58
CA SER A 193 26.53 10.54 18.56
C SER A 193 26.05 10.78 17.13
N HIS A 194 24.74 10.92 16.93
CA HIS A 194 24.08 10.94 15.63
C HIS A 194 24.40 9.74 14.73
N GLN A 195 24.87 8.63 15.32
CA GLN A 195 25.17 7.39 14.60
C GLN A 195 24.02 6.37 14.72
N PRO A 196 23.85 5.48 13.73
CA PRO A 196 22.85 4.41 13.80
C PRO A 196 23.07 3.48 14.98
N ILE A 197 21.99 3.15 15.68
CA ILE A 197 21.98 2.18 16.77
C ILE A 197 21.49 0.83 16.23
N THR A 198 22.20 -0.24 16.57
CA THR A 198 21.72 -1.60 16.30
C THR A 198 20.61 -1.97 17.27
N GLY A 199 19.42 -2.23 16.75
CA GLY A 199 18.30 -2.79 17.50
C GLY A 199 17.85 -4.13 16.91
N ARG A 200 17.04 -4.88 17.67
CA ARG A 200 16.34 -6.09 17.18
C ARG A 200 14.84 -5.88 17.26
N LEU A 201 14.12 -6.36 16.25
CA LEU A 201 12.67 -6.31 16.22
C LEU A 201 12.07 -7.60 16.80
N VAL A 202 11.10 -7.44 17.70
CA VAL A 202 10.36 -8.54 18.34
C VAL A 202 8.88 -8.35 18.05
N SER A 203 8.29 -9.28 17.31
CA SER A 203 6.85 -9.21 17.03
C SER A 203 6.04 -9.75 18.21
N LYS A 204 5.06 -8.96 18.65
CA LYS A 204 4.05 -9.31 19.67
C LYS A 204 2.67 -9.43 19.01
N ALA A 205 1.67 -9.88 19.76
CA ALA A 205 0.31 -10.06 19.24
C ALA A 205 -0.28 -8.74 18.70
N ASP A 206 -0.08 -7.64 19.41
CA ASP A 206 -0.72 -6.34 19.21
C ASP A 206 0.23 -5.25 18.67
N ARG A 207 1.54 -5.52 18.58
CA ARG A 207 2.55 -4.55 18.13
C ARG A 207 3.88 -5.22 17.81
N ASP A 208 4.77 -4.47 17.18
CA ASP A 208 6.19 -4.80 17.12
C ASP A 208 6.97 -3.96 18.13
N GLU A 209 7.97 -4.55 18.76
CA GLU A 209 8.85 -3.90 19.73
C GLU A 209 10.27 -3.82 19.18
N ILE A 210 10.85 -2.62 19.24
CA ILE A 210 12.25 -2.40 18.93
C ILE A 210 13.03 -2.48 20.25
N VAL A 211 13.89 -3.48 20.38
CA VAL A 211 14.73 -3.68 21.56
C VAL A 211 16.14 -3.21 21.24
N ILE A 212 16.65 -2.28 22.07
CA ILE A 212 17.98 -1.68 21.96
C ILE A 212 18.79 -2.10 23.20
N ASP A 213 20.06 -2.47 23.01
CA ASP A 213 20.99 -2.62 24.12
C ASP A 213 21.55 -1.25 24.50
N THR A 214 21.13 -0.74 25.65
CA THR A 214 21.56 0.56 26.20
C THR A 214 22.80 0.44 27.08
N TYR A 215 23.39 -0.76 27.21
CA TYR A 215 24.44 -1.08 28.16
C TYR A 215 24.08 -0.70 29.61
N GLU A 216 22.79 -0.58 29.93
CA GLU A 216 22.31 -0.12 31.24
C GLU A 216 22.86 -1.01 32.37
N ARG A 217 22.89 -2.33 32.14
CA ARG A 217 23.45 -3.28 33.11
C ARG A 217 24.94 -3.02 33.38
N ASP A 218 25.72 -2.75 32.34
CA ASP A 218 27.14 -2.45 32.49
C ASP A 218 27.34 -1.13 33.23
N ASN A 219 26.58 -0.09 32.87
CA ASN A 219 26.63 1.21 33.53
C ASN A 219 26.27 1.11 35.02
N GLN A 220 25.27 0.30 35.37
CA GLN A 220 24.93 0.01 36.77
C GLN A 220 26.10 -0.68 37.50
N ILE A 221 26.76 -1.66 36.88
CA ILE A 221 27.94 -2.34 37.48
C ILE A 221 29.09 -1.36 37.68
N MET A 222 29.38 -0.51 36.69
CA MET A 222 30.43 0.51 36.77
C MET A 222 30.16 1.51 37.89
N ALA A 223 28.91 1.98 38.02
CA ALA A 223 28.49 2.89 39.09
C ALA A 223 28.62 2.22 40.47
N LEU A 224 28.22 0.96 40.60
CA LEU A 224 28.35 0.20 41.84
C LEU A 224 29.81 0.00 42.26
N PHE A 225 30.69 -0.36 41.32
CA PHE A 225 32.11 -0.53 41.63
C PHE A 225 32.78 0.81 41.93
N GLY A 226 32.53 1.85 41.14
CA GLY A 226 33.08 3.19 41.36
C GLY A 226 32.65 3.80 42.70
N GLY A 227 31.35 3.72 43.03
CA GLY A 227 30.82 4.23 44.29
C GLY A 227 31.34 3.50 45.54
N ASN A 228 31.82 2.26 45.39
CA ASN A 228 32.41 1.47 46.47
C ASN A 228 33.95 1.45 46.46
N GLY A 229 34.58 2.30 45.64
CA GLY A 229 36.04 2.45 45.56
C GLY A 229 36.76 1.22 45.01
N LEU A 230 36.11 0.41 44.17
CA LEU A 230 36.74 -0.69 43.47
C LEU A 230 37.35 -0.21 42.16
N SER A 231 38.60 -0.57 41.91
CA SER A 231 39.20 -0.40 40.58
C SER A 231 38.73 -1.53 39.67
N PHE A 232 38.26 -1.19 38.47
CA PHE A 232 37.73 -2.18 37.54
C PHE A 232 38.10 -1.87 36.09
N THR A 233 38.07 -2.90 35.25
CA THR A 233 38.17 -2.79 33.79
C THR A 233 37.33 -3.90 33.15
N LYS A 234 36.50 -3.55 32.17
CA LYS A 234 35.79 -4.55 31.37
C LYS A 234 36.69 -5.02 30.24
N GLN A 235 36.90 -6.34 30.15
CA GLN A 235 37.60 -6.97 29.04
C GLN A 235 36.74 -8.13 28.54
N ASP A 236 36.24 -7.99 27.31
CA ASP A 236 35.24 -8.89 26.74
C ASP A 236 34.04 -9.06 27.69
N GLU A 237 33.67 -10.30 27.98
CA GLU A 237 32.59 -10.68 28.91
C GLU A 237 33.00 -10.64 30.40
N HIS A 238 34.23 -10.23 30.73
CA HIS A 238 34.74 -10.30 32.10
C HIS A 238 35.01 -8.92 32.71
N TRP A 239 34.70 -8.81 34.00
CA TRP A 239 35.05 -7.65 34.83
C TRP A 239 36.31 -7.97 35.62
N LEU A 240 37.42 -7.33 35.25
CA LEU A 240 38.66 -7.36 36.00
C LEU A 240 38.55 -6.38 37.17
N VAL A 241 38.64 -6.86 38.40
CA VAL A 241 38.44 -6.06 39.61
C VAL A 241 39.62 -6.20 40.58
N SER A 242 39.93 -5.13 41.33
CA SER A 242 41.00 -5.13 42.33
C SER A 242 40.76 -6.12 43.48
N ASP A 243 39.50 -6.28 43.91
CA ASP A 243 39.10 -7.25 44.93
C ASP A 243 37.85 -8.00 44.48
N ARG A 244 38.02 -9.29 44.15
CA ARG A 244 36.94 -10.15 43.68
C ARG A 244 35.91 -10.46 44.77
N ALA A 245 36.33 -10.60 46.02
CA ALA A 245 35.41 -10.95 47.12
C ALA A 245 34.49 -9.77 47.42
N LYS A 246 35.07 -8.57 47.55
CA LYS A 246 34.30 -7.32 47.74
C LYS A 246 33.39 -7.04 46.55
N ALA A 247 33.88 -7.18 45.32
CA ALA A 247 33.06 -7.01 44.12
C ALA A 247 31.88 -8.01 44.06
N SER A 248 32.13 -9.29 44.41
CA SER A 248 31.07 -10.29 44.46
C SER A 248 29.99 -9.96 45.48
N GLN A 249 30.36 -9.42 46.65
CA GLN A 249 29.40 -9.05 47.68
C GLN A 249 28.53 -7.88 47.23
N ILE A 250 29.13 -6.85 46.62
CA ILE A 250 28.42 -5.68 46.08
C ILE A 250 27.40 -6.12 45.02
N LEU A 251 27.82 -6.92 44.03
CA LEU A 251 26.90 -7.41 43.00
C LEU A 251 25.75 -8.24 43.57
N LYS A 252 26.02 -9.12 44.55
CA LYS A 252 24.98 -9.91 45.21
C LYS A 252 23.98 -9.02 45.96
N SER A 253 24.47 -8.02 46.69
CA SER A 253 23.61 -7.08 47.42
C SER A 253 22.74 -6.21 46.51
N ALA A 254 23.21 -5.95 45.28
CA ALA A 254 22.47 -5.20 44.27
C ALA A 254 21.56 -6.07 43.37
N GLY A 255 21.40 -7.37 43.68
CA GLY A 255 20.57 -8.28 42.88
C GLY A 255 21.21 -8.77 41.57
N LEU A 256 22.48 -8.40 41.29
CA LEU A 256 23.22 -8.75 40.08
C LEU A 256 24.07 -10.02 40.24
N SER A 257 23.56 -11.01 40.99
CA SER A 257 24.31 -12.23 41.33
C SER A 257 24.76 -13.04 40.11
N SER A 258 24.05 -12.95 38.98
CA SER A 258 24.39 -13.62 37.72
C SER A 258 25.72 -13.16 37.13
N VAL A 259 26.15 -11.94 37.44
CA VAL A 259 27.39 -11.33 36.91
C VAL A 259 28.63 -11.78 37.71
N VAL A 260 28.46 -12.37 38.89
CA VAL A 260 29.59 -12.81 39.74
C VAL A 260 30.49 -13.83 39.04
N ALA A 261 29.91 -14.68 38.18
CA ALA A 261 30.67 -15.66 37.39
C ALA A 261 31.64 -14.99 36.39
N GLN A 262 31.34 -13.76 35.98
CA GLN A 262 32.13 -12.96 35.04
C GLN A 262 33.25 -12.16 35.73
N LEU A 263 33.34 -12.18 37.07
CA LEU A 263 34.40 -11.48 37.79
C LEU A 263 35.73 -12.23 37.78
N LYS A 264 36.79 -11.54 37.39
CA LYS A 264 38.17 -11.98 37.48
C LYS A 264 38.96 -10.99 38.35
N SER A 265 39.84 -11.52 39.20
CA SER A 265 40.76 -10.64 39.94
C SER A 265 41.80 -10.10 38.95
N ARG A 266 41.99 -8.78 38.98
CA ARG A 266 43.08 -8.13 38.28
C ARG A 266 44.38 -8.51 38.99
N LYS A 267 45.17 -9.40 38.40
CA LYS A 267 46.54 -9.64 38.85
C LYS A 267 47.39 -8.45 38.40
N ASP A 268 47.29 -7.33 39.13
CA ASP A 268 48.29 -6.27 39.01
C ASP A 268 49.60 -6.82 39.58
N GLU A 269 50.68 -6.93 38.78
CA GLU A 269 52.05 -7.24 39.24
C GLU A 269 52.68 -6.06 40.02
N THR A 270 51.84 -5.32 40.75
CA THR A 270 52.23 -4.22 41.61
C THR A 270 52.02 -4.63 43.05
N SER A 271 53.10 -4.90 43.77
CA SER A 271 53.04 -5.23 45.20
C SER A 271 53.36 -4.00 46.03
N ILE A 272 52.51 -3.69 47.01
CA ILE A 272 52.76 -2.60 47.96
C ILE A 272 53.77 -3.09 49.00
N ILE A 273 54.82 -2.30 49.23
CA ILE A 273 55.81 -2.55 50.28
C ILE A 273 55.22 -2.03 51.60
N THR A 274 55.16 -2.88 52.62
CA THR A 274 54.69 -2.47 53.95
C THR A 274 55.78 -1.69 54.71
N SER A 275 55.41 -0.91 55.73
CA SER A 275 56.38 -0.15 56.54
C SER A 275 57.44 -1.03 57.23
N SER A 276 57.13 -2.29 57.54
CA SER A 276 58.09 -3.27 58.06
C SER A 276 59.12 -3.73 57.02
N GLU A 277 58.78 -3.64 55.74
CA GLU A 277 59.63 -4.07 54.62
C GLU A 277 60.42 -2.89 54.01
N PHE A 278 60.19 -1.67 54.49
CA PHE A 278 60.87 -0.45 54.07
C PHE A 278 61.69 0.15 55.24
N PRO A 279 62.86 -0.42 55.57
CA PRO A 279 63.70 0.06 56.67
C PRO A 279 64.57 1.26 56.26
N TYR A 280 64.07 2.14 55.39
CA TYR A 280 64.81 3.28 54.85
C TYR A 280 64.16 4.59 55.27
N SER A 281 64.99 5.58 55.56
CA SER A 281 64.56 6.96 55.74
C SER A 281 64.54 7.68 54.40
N ILE A 282 63.63 8.62 54.21
CA ILE A 282 63.45 9.34 52.96
C ILE A 282 63.87 10.78 53.15
N PHE A 283 64.75 11.27 52.28
CA PHE A 283 65.09 12.68 52.19
C PHE A 283 64.58 13.24 50.87
N TYR A 284 63.90 14.38 50.93
CA TYR A 284 63.42 15.09 49.76
C TYR A 284 63.85 16.55 49.82
N SER A 285 64.50 17.02 48.75
CA SER A 285 64.83 18.43 48.56
C SER A 285 64.09 18.98 47.34
N THR A 286 63.54 20.17 47.48
CA THR A 286 62.87 20.88 46.37
C THR A 286 63.82 21.34 45.26
N LYS A 287 65.15 21.30 45.49
CA LYS A 287 66.16 21.79 44.53
C LYS A 287 67.16 20.73 44.05
N SER A 288 67.30 19.60 44.74
CA SER A 288 68.43 18.68 44.51
C SER A 288 68.05 17.19 44.44
N GLY A 289 66.79 16.88 44.11
CA GLY A 289 66.30 15.49 44.02
C GLY A 289 66.07 14.84 45.39
N GLY A 290 65.38 13.69 45.37
CA GLY A 290 65.15 12.86 46.56
C GLY A 290 66.12 11.68 46.63
N TYR A 291 66.35 11.17 47.84
CA TYR A 291 67.07 9.91 48.05
C TYR A 291 66.51 9.17 49.26
N ILE A 292 66.68 7.86 49.28
CA ILE A 292 66.45 7.05 50.47
C ILE A 292 67.80 6.69 51.09
N TYR A 293 67.84 6.50 52.40
CA TYR A 293 69.09 6.18 53.09
C TYR A 293 68.86 5.30 54.31
N ASP A 294 69.89 4.53 54.62
CA ASP A 294 70.00 3.73 55.83
C ASP A 294 71.39 3.97 56.47
N GLN A 295 71.82 3.07 57.36
CA GLN A 295 73.14 3.13 57.98
C GLN A 295 74.28 2.77 57.02
N GLN A 296 74.00 2.17 55.86
CA GLN A 296 74.99 1.66 54.90
C GLN A 296 75.25 2.64 53.76
N GLY A 297 74.28 3.47 53.39
CA GLY A 297 74.49 4.48 52.36
C GLY A 297 73.26 5.27 51.94
N ARG A 298 73.41 6.04 50.86
CA ARG A 298 72.35 6.84 50.24
C ARG A 298 72.08 6.30 48.83
N TYR A 299 70.80 6.17 48.48
CA TYR A 299 70.32 5.62 47.22
C TYR A 299 69.43 6.64 46.50
N TRP A 300 69.84 7.02 45.29
CA TRP A 300 69.15 7.98 44.42
C TRP A 300 68.30 7.23 43.38
N GLU A 301 67.48 7.94 42.63
CA GLU A 301 66.82 7.37 41.45
C GLU A 301 67.85 6.70 40.51
N GLY A 302 67.53 5.51 40.01
CA GLY A 302 68.44 4.64 39.27
C GLY A 302 69.34 3.75 40.14
N SER A 303 69.40 3.95 41.45
CA SER A 303 70.18 3.08 42.35
C SER A 303 69.48 1.74 42.57
N THR A 304 70.27 0.67 42.68
CA THR A 304 69.77 -0.67 43.05
C THR A 304 69.77 -0.81 44.57
N VAL A 305 68.60 -1.10 45.13
CA VAL A 305 68.40 -1.29 46.57
C VAL A 305 68.21 -2.77 46.86
N PRO A 306 68.99 -3.35 47.80
CA PRO A 306 68.87 -4.76 48.14
C PRO A 306 67.43 -5.15 48.47
N ARG A 307 66.95 -6.26 47.89
CA ARG A 307 65.59 -6.83 48.09
C ARG A 307 64.41 -5.99 47.58
N LEU A 308 64.60 -4.73 47.23
CA LEU A 308 63.54 -3.85 46.70
C LEU A 308 63.64 -3.62 45.19
N GLY A 309 64.85 -3.65 44.62
CA GLY A 309 65.09 -3.46 43.18
C GLY A 309 65.63 -2.07 42.84
N VAL A 310 65.49 -1.67 41.58
CA VAL A 310 65.98 -0.36 41.10
C VAL A 310 64.96 0.73 41.40
N ILE A 311 65.40 1.82 42.02
CA ILE A 311 64.55 2.99 42.27
C ILE A 311 64.18 3.64 40.93
N GLN A 312 62.90 3.67 40.59
CA GLN A 312 62.39 4.36 39.39
C GLN A 312 62.03 5.80 39.68
N SER A 313 61.43 6.08 40.85
CA SER A 313 61.10 7.45 41.25
C SER A 313 60.96 7.61 42.75
N ILE A 314 61.34 8.79 43.26
CA ILE A 314 61.15 9.23 44.64
C ILE A 314 60.32 10.52 44.62
N THR A 315 59.07 10.40 45.07
CA THR A 315 58.12 11.53 45.16
C THR A 315 57.76 11.79 46.62
N ARG A 316 56.97 12.83 46.90
CA ARG A 316 56.56 13.16 48.29
C ARG A 316 55.60 12.14 48.88
N ASP A 317 54.91 11.41 48.02
CA ASP A 317 53.78 10.56 48.30
C ASP A 317 54.14 9.06 48.16
N LYS A 318 55.19 8.73 47.41
CA LYS A 318 55.63 7.35 47.22
C LYS A 318 57.07 7.21 46.74
N VAL A 319 57.61 6.02 46.95
CA VAL A 319 58.85 5.53 46.32
C VAL A 319 58.52 4.31 45.48
N VAL A 320 58.92 4.32 44.20
CA VAL A 320 58.64 3.25 43.24
C VAL A 320 59.91 2.49 42.91
N PHE A 321 59.83 1.16 43.01
CA PHE A 321 60.90 0.23 42.68
C PHE A 321 60.50 -0.69 41.54
N LYS A 322 61.50 -1.13 40.78
CA LYS A 322 61.34 -2.15 39.73
C LYS A 322 62.34 -3.27 39.91
N ASP A 323 61.85 -4.50 39.94
CA ASP A 323 62.62 -5.73 40.01
C ASP A 323 62.16 -6.67 38.89
N GLY A 324 62.88 -6.65 37.75
CA GLY A 324 62.44 -7.31 36.52
C GLY A 324 61.11 -6.75 35.98
N GLN A 325 60.08 -7.61 35.90
CA GLN A 325 58.72 -7.23 35.49
C GLN A 325 57.85 -6.75 36.67
N GLN A 326 58.25 -7.02 37.90
CA GLN A 326 57.49 -6.67 39.09
C GLN A 326 57.72 -5.21 39.48
N THR A 327 56.64 -4.46 39.69
CA THR A 327 56.70 -3.10 40.23
C THR A 327 56.37 -3.15 41.72
N ARG A 328 57.18 -2.50 42.56
CA ARG A 328 56.92 -2.42 44.00
C ARG A 328 56.81 -0.98 44.43
N VAL A 329 55.81 -0.65 45.25
CA VAL A 329 55.53 0.74 45.64
C VAL A 329 55.47 0.85 47.14
N TYR A 330 56.28 1.73 47.73
CA TYR A 330 56.13 2.17 49.10
C TYR A 330 55.36 3.49 49.12
N LEU A 331 54.25 3.54 49.85
CA LEU A 331 53.46 4.77 50.03
C LEU A 331 53.96 5.49 51.28
N ILE A 332 54.34 6.76 51.12
CA ILE A 332 54.78 7.60 52.23
C ILE A 332 53.53 8.08 52.96
N GLN A 333 53.32 7.58 54.17
CA GLN A 333 52.23 8.04 55.02
C GLN A 333 52.57 9.45 55.54
N PRO A 334 51.57 10.37 55.61
CA PRO A 334 51.78 11.75 56.02
C PRO A 334 52.23 11.91 57.48
#